data_AF-A0AAP8Q8R7-F1
#
_entry.id   AF-A0AAP8Q8R7-F1
#
_cell.length_a   1.000
_cell.length_b   1.000
_cell.length_c   1.000
_cell.angle_alpha   90.00
_cell.angle_beta   90.00
_cell.angle_gamma   90.00
#
_symmetry.space_group_name_H-M   'P 1'
#
loop_
_entity.id
_entity.type
_entity.pdbx_description
1 polymer ?
#
loop_
_entity_poly.entity_id
_entity_poly.type
_entity_poly.pdbx_seq_one_letter_code
_entity_poly.pdbx_strand_id
1 'polypeptide(L)'
;MKEKRQECYICKSIEGEFKLMNKVILHQRQGTLLCQDCLATKLKEELPDPSTENLKYEFDKRELIWKPLKIKQACISCGRHRWLSINNQWKKKCVKCYTKR
;
A
#
# COMPACT_ATOMS: atom_id res chain seq x y z
N MET A 1 32.83 -6.68 -25.12
CA MET A 1 31.42 -7.17 -25.10
C MET A 1 30.61 -6.18 -24.28
N LYS A 2 29.61 -5.50 -24.86
CA LYS A 2 28.74 -4.59 -24.09
C LYS A 2 27.83 -5.46 -23.22
N GLU A 3 28.07 -5.51 -21.91
CA GLU A 3 27.12 -6.09 -20.95
C GLU A 3 25.74 -5.51 -21.22
N LYS A 4 24.78 -6.36 -21.58
CA LYS A 4 23.38 -5.97 -21.74
C LYS A 4 22.84 -5.64 -20.35
N ARG A 5 22.87 -4.36 -20.01
CA ARG A 5 22.23 -3.85 -18.79
C ARG A 5 20.72 -3.99 -18.98
N GLN A 6 20.08 -4.72 -18.08
CA GLN A 6 18.63 -4.73 -18.03
C GLN A 6 18.16 -3.45 -17.35
N GLU A 7 17.21 -2.76 -17.95
CA GLU A 7 16.67 -1.51 -17.42
C GLU A 7 15.14 -1.56 -17.36
N CYS A 8 14.58 -0.84 -16.38
CA CYS A 8 13.15 -0.64 -16.29
C CYS A 8 12.66 0.15 -17.51
N TYR A 9 11.66 -0.38 -18.21
CA TYR A 9 11.10 0.25 -19.41
C TYR A 9 10.55 1.67 -19.15
N ILE A 10 10.03 1.95 -17.95
CA ILE A 10 9.38 3.23 -17.62
C ILE A 10 10.39 4.25 -17.08
N CYS A 11 11.13 3.89 -16.04
CA CYS A 11 12.00 4.83 -15.32
C CYS A 11 13.49 4.67 -15.64
N LYS A 12 13.85 3.79 -16.59
CA LYS A 12 15.22 3.50 -17.03
C LYS A 12 16.19 3.14 -15.90
N SER A 13 15.68 2.68 -14.77
CA SER A 13 16.51 2.23 -13.65
C SER A 13 17.18 0.92 -14.02
N ILE A 14 18.49 0.83 -13.79
CA ILE A 14 19.28 -0.32 -14.19
C ILE A 14 19.19 -1.40 -13.10
N GLU A 15 19.04 -2.65 -13.50
CA GLU A 15 19.07 -3.77 -12.58
C GLU A 15 20.39 -3.77 -11.81
N GLY A 16 20.28 -3.77 -10.49
CA GLY A 16 21.42 -3.75 -9.60
C GLY A 16 21.96 -2.39 -9.18
N GLU A 17 21.42 -1.29 -9.69
CA GLU A 17 21.68 0.03 -9.11
C GLU A 17 21.11 0.15 -7.70
N PHE A 18 21.76 0.92 -6.84
CA PHE A 18 21.23 1.26 -5.53
C PHE A 18 20.36 2.51 -5.63
N LYS A 19 19.08 2.38 -5.26
CA LYS A 19 18.17 3.51 -5.05
C LYS A 19 17.71 3.54 -3.60
N LEU A 20 17.95 4.69 -2.95
CA LEU A 20 17.37 5.03 -1.64
C LEU A 20 17.61 4.03 -0.49
N MET A 21 18.58 3.11 -0.63
CA MET A 21 18.97 2.01 0.26
C MET A 21 18.59 0.57 -0.17
N ASN A 22 17.92 0.38 -1.30
CA ASN A 22 17.67 -0.96 -1.86
C ASN A 22 18.29 -1.13 -3.25
N LYS A 23 18.69 -2.36 -3.55
CA LYS A 23 19.09 -2.75 -4.90
C LYS A 23 17.84 -2.78 -5.79
N VAL A 24 17.91 -2.15 -6.96
CA VAL A 24 16.84 -2.18 -7.95
C VAL A 24 16.75 -3.60 -8.51
N ILE A 25 15.60 -4.24 -8.28
CA ILE A 25 15.24 -5.54 -8.85
C ILE A 25 14.21 -5.27 -9.95
N LEU A 26 14.45 -5.86 -11.13
CA LEU A 26 13.51 -5.81 -12.24
C LEU A 26 12.64 -7.07 -12.23
N HIS A 27 11.36 -6.89 -12.50
CA HIS A 27 10.38 -7.95 -12.63
C HIS A 27 9.81 -7.93 -14.04
N GLN A 28 9.70 -9.11 -14.65
CA GLN A 28 9.11 -9.25 -15.98
C GLN A 28 7.59 -9.34 -15.88
N ARG A 29 6.87 -8.45 -16.56
CA ARG A 29 5.41 -8.46 -16.63
C ARG A 29 4.95 -8.12 -18.05
N GLN A 30 4.10 -8.99 -18.62
CA GLN A 30 3.54 -8.83 -19.98
C GLN A 30 4.63 -8.55 -21.04
N GLY A 31 5.80 -9.19 -20.92
CA GLY A 31 6.93 -8.99 -21.85
C GLY A 31 7.77 -7.73 -21.60
N THR A 32 7.46 -6.91 -20.59
CA THR A 32 8.24 -5.73 -20.22
C THR A 32 8.97 -5.91 -18.88
N LEU A 33 10.19 -5.39 -18.77
CA LEU A 33 10.94 -5.33 -17.52
C LEU A 33 10.59 -4.06 -16.75
N LEU A 34 10.09 -4.19 -15.53
CA LEU A 34 9.67 -3.09 -14.68
C LEU A 34 10.34 -3.20 -13.32
N CYS A 35 10.83 -2.08 -12.77
CA CYS A 35 11.23 -2.05 -11.36
C CYS A 35 10.00 -2.15 -10.45
N GLN A 36 10.22 -2.53 -9.19
CA GLN A 36 9.16 -2.69 -8.19
C GLN A 36 8.22 -1.47 -8.10
N ASP A 37 8.76 -0.24 -8.11
CA ASP A 37 7.94 0.97 -8.00
C ASP A 37 7.05 1.19 -9.24
N CYS A 38 7.60 0.96 -10.43
CA CYS A 38 6.86 1.08 -11.69
C CYS A 38 5.78 0.00 -11.80
N LEU A 39 6.12 -1.21 -11.38
CA LEU A 39 5.19 -2.33 -11.30
C LEU A 39 4.03 -2.02 -10.34
N ALA A 40 4.34 -1.53 -9.13
CA ALA A 40 3.35 -1.15 -8.13
C ALA A 40 2.44 -0.02 -8.62
N THR A 41 2.98 0.95 -9.35
CA THR A 41 2.21 2.08 -9.89
C THR A 41 1.23 1.60 -10.96
N LYS A 42 1.70 0.81 -11.93
CA LYS A 42 0.84 0.18 -12.93
C LYS A 42 -0.26 -0.68 -12.32
N LEU A 43 0.10 -1.53 -11.33
CA LEU A 43 -0.89 -2.36 -10.67
C LEU A 43 -1.93 -1.56 -9.90
N LYS A 44 -1.54 -0.44 -9.29
CA LYS A 44 -2.47 0.45 -8.60
C LYS A 44 -3.44 1.13 -9.58
N GLU A 45 -3.02 1.39 -10.81
CA GLU A 45 -3.88 1.94 -11.87
C GLU A 45 -4.82 0.89 -12.46
N GLU A 46 -4.35 -0.36 -12.60
CA GLU A 46 -5.14 -1.47 -13.14
C GLU A 46 -6.14 -2.05 -12.12
N LEU A 47 -5.79 -2.07 -10.83
CA LEU A 47 -6.62 -2.62 -9.77
C LEU A 47 -7.48 -1.50 -9.16
N PRO A 48 -8.81 -1.59 -9.23
CA PRO A 48 -9.67 -0.59 -8.62
C PRO A 48 -9.46 -0.55 -7.11
N ASP A 49 -9.51 0.65 -6.53
CA ASP A 49 -9.43 0.83 -5.08
C ASP A 49 -10.66 0.20 -4.41
N PRO A 50 -10.49 -0.84 -3.57
CA PRO A 50 -11.60 -1.51 -2.90
C PRO A 50 -12.13 -0.74 -1.68
N SER A 51 -11.69 0.51 -1.47
CA SER A 51 -12.15 1.35 -0.37
C SER A 51 -13.66 1.64 -0.46
N THR A 52 -14.32 1.51 0.68
CA THR A 52 -15.76 1.76 0.88
C THR A 52 -15.97 2.87 1.90
N GLU A 53 -17.22 3.25 2.15
CA GLU A 53 -17.57 4.22 3.19
C GLU A 53 -17.07 3.83 4.59
N ASN A 54 -16.96 2.52 4.85
CA ASN A 54 -16.63 1.97 6.16
C ASN A 54 -15.22 1.35 6.25
N LEU A 55 -14.54 1.14 5.12
CA LEU A 55 -13.25 0.46 5.10
C LEU A 55 -12.32 1.14 4.08
N LYS A 56 -11.16 1.58 4.53
CA LYS A 56 -10.12 2.16 3.68
C LYS A 56 -9.00 1.17 3.49
N TYR A 57 -8.55 1.04 2.26
CA TYR A 57 -7.39 0.25 1.89
C TYR A 57 -6.20 1.13 1.53
N GLU A 58 -5.01 0.56 1.62
CA GLU A 58 -3.76 1.12 1.15
C GLU A 58 -3.09 0.07 0.26
N PHE A 59 -2.58 0.51 -0.89
CA PHE A 59 -1.87 -0.39 -1.80
C PHE A 59 -0.45 -0.65 -1.29
N ASP A 60 -0.15 -1.89 -0.95
CA ASP A 60 1.18 -2.31 -0.52
C ASP A 60 2.07 -2.49 -1.75
N LYS A 61 3.07 -1.62 -1.91
CA LYS A 61 3.99 -1.66 -3.07
C LYS A 61 4.92 -2.87 -3.07
N ARG A 62 5.11 -3.56 -1.94
CA ARG A 62 6.01 -4.72 -1.83
C ARG A 62 5.27 -5.99 -2.19
N GLU A 63 4.10 -6.19 -1.62
CA GLU A 63 3.25 -7.36 -1.87
C GLU A 63 2.34 -7.18 -3.09
N LEU A 64 2.21 -5.96 -3.60
CA LEU A 64 1.41 -5.60 -4.78
C LEU A 64 -0.09 -5.90 -4.60
N ILE A 65 -0.58 -5.77 -3.37
CA ILE A 65 -1.98 -6.02 -2.98
C ILE A 65 -2.55 -4.84 -2.20
N TRP A 66 -3.88 -4.70 -2.22
CA TRP A 66 -4.59 -3.76 -1.35
C TRP A 66 -4.72 -4.33 0.07
N LYS A 67 -4.14 -3.66 1.06
CA LYS A 67 -4.24 -4.02 2.48
C LYS A 67 -5.23 -3.11 3.21
N PRO A 68 -6.08 -3.63 4.10
CA PRO A 68 -7.01 -2.81 4.85
C PRO A 68 -6.23 -1.95 5.87
N LEU A 69 -6.41 -0.63 5.79
CA LEU A 69 -5.67 0.34 6.60
C LEU A 69 -6.52 0.85 7.77
N LYS A 70 -7.76 1.28 7.49
CA LYS A 70 -8.66 1.84 8.50
C LYS A 70 -10.08 1.34 8.34
N ILE A 71 -10.75 1.14 9.48
CA ILE A 71 -12.17 0.82 9.56
C ILE A 71 -12.93 1.94 10.28
N LYS A 72 -14.11 2.29 9.78
CA LYS A 72 -15.04 3.23 10.40
C LYS A 72 -15.89 2.45 11.40
N GLN A 73 -15.84 2.85 12.66
CA GLN A 73 -16.58 2.19 13.73
C GLN A 73 -17.19 3.22 14.68
N ALA A 74 -18.43 2.97 15.10
CA ALA A 74 -19.10 3.79 16.10
C ALA A 74 -18.57 3.51 17.52
N CYS A 75 -18.48 4.56 18.34
CA CYS A 75 -18.22 4.42 19.76
C CYS A 75 -19.43 3.80 20.47
N ILE A 76 -19.24 2.71 21.22
CA ILE A 76 -20.34 2.08 21.98
C ILE A 76 -20.97 3.02 23.02
N SER A 77 -20.22 3.98 23.56
CA SER A 77 -20.72 4.88 24.62
C SER A 77 -21.35 6.17 24.11
N CYS A 78 -21.02 6.64 22.91
CA CYS A 78 -21.50 7.94 22.42
C CYS A 78 -21.99 7.94 20.97
N GLY A 79 -22.02 6.77 20.31
CA GLY A 79 -22.47 6.61 18.92
C GLY A 79 -21.56 7.26 17.86
N ARG A 80 -20.60 8.11 18.24
CA ARG A 80 -19.75 8.83 17.29
C ARG A 80 -18.88 7.87 16.48
N HIS A 81 -19.01 7.96 15.16
CA HIS A 81 -18.16 7.26 14.22
C HIS A 81 -16.74 7.80 14.25
N ARG A 82 -15.76 6.90 14.14
CA ARG A 82 -14.35 7.25 14.03
C ARG A 82 -13.64 6.27 13.11
N TRP A 83 -12.56 6.73 12.52
CA TRP A 83 -11.62 5.87 11.80
C TRP A 83 -10.63 5.27 12.79
N LEU A 84 -10.55 3.94 12.81
CA LEU A 84 -9.56 3.18 13.56
C LEU A 84 -8.63 2.49 12.58
N SER A 85 -7.34 2.43 12.90
CA SER A 85 -6.45 1.47 12.23
C SER A 85 -6.99 0.05 12.46
N ILE A 86 -6.86 -0.84 11.48
CA ILE A 86 -7.29 -2.24 11.60
C ILE A 86 -6.74 -2.91 12.85
N ASN A 87 -5.47 -2.66 13.20
CA ASN A 87 -4.84 -3.20 14.41
C ASN A 87 -5.47 -2.70 15.71
N ASN A 88 -6.27 -1.64 15.65
CA ASN A 88 -6.97 -1.03 16.78
C ASN A 88 -8.49 -1.26 16.75
N GLN A 89 -9.00 -2.12 15.85
CA GLN A 89 -10.45 -2.37 15.71
C GLN A 89 -11.12 -2.90 17.00
N TRP A 90 -10.34 -3.57 17.86
CA TRP A 90 -10.81 -4.05 19.17
C TRP A 90 -11.23 -2.92 20.12
N LYS A 91 -10.80 -1.66 19.86
CA LYS A 91 -11.17 -0.49 20.68
C LYS A 91 -12.62 -0.09 20.44
N LYS A 92 -13.52 -0.50 21.35
CA LYS A 92 -14.96 -0.16 21.30
C LYS A 92 -15.28 1.28 21.71
N LYS A 93 -14.52 1.87 22.65
CA LYS A 93 -14.73 3.26 23.14
C LYS A 93 -13.76 4.27 22.50
N CYS A 94 -14.21 5.50 22.31
CA CYS A 94 -13.34 6.59 21.86
C CYS A 94 -12.47 7.06 23.02
N VAL A 95 -11.35 7.74 22.73
CA VAL A 95 -10.44 8.25 23.76
C VAL A 95 -11.20 9.06 24.81
N LYS A 96 -12.08 9.97 24.39
CA LYS A 96 -12.90 10.80 25.29
C LYS A 96 -13.86 10.00 26.19
N CYS A 97 -14.42 8.89 25.70
CA CYS A 97 -15.30 8.02 26.49
C CYS A 97 -14.53 6.99 27.33
N TYR A 98 -13.26 6.75 26.99
CA TYR A 98 -12.38 5.89 27.77
C TYR A 98 -11.86 6.62 29.02
N THR A 99 -11.60 7.92 28.91
CA THR A 99 -11.11 8.77 30.02
C THR A 99 -12.19 9.21 30.99
N LYS A 100 -13.48 9.14 30.61
CA LYS A 100 -14.61 9.28 31.53
C LYS A 100 -14.80 7.95 32.27
N ARG A 101 -13.94 7.68 33.26
CA ARG A 101 -14.21 6.67 34.29
C ARG A 101 -15.09 7.28 35.37
#